data_AF-Q9MYX2-F1
#
_entry.id   AF-Q9MYX2-F1
#
_cell.length_a   1.000
_cell.length_b   1.000
_cell.length_c   1.000
_cell.angle_alpha   90.00
_cell.angle_beta   90.00
_cell.angle_gamma   90.00
#
_symmetry.space_group_name_H-M   'P 1'
#
loop_
_entity.id
_entity.type
_entity.pdbx_description
1 polymer ?
#
loop_
_entity_poly.entity_id
_entity_poly.type
_entity_poly.pdbx_seq_one_letter_code
_entity_poly.pdbx_strand_id
1 'polypeptide(L)'
;WLIVVVGVMSTMYAKIDPSLGVIAKINRTLDATGYLSSRTQNVVSGVLFGTGLWVALIVTMRYSLKVLLSYHGWMFAEHSKMSRATKIWMMMVRVFSGRKTMLYSFQTSLPRLPVPAVQDTVSRYLEPVKPLMKEAEFKRMTALAQDFAVSLGPRLQWYLKLKSWWATNYVSDWWEEYIYLRGRGPLMVNSNYYAMDLLYITPTHIQAARAGNGIHAILLYRRKLDREEIKPILLGSTVPLCSAQWERMFNTSRIPGEETDTI
;
A
#
# COMPACT_ATOMS: atom_id res chain seq x y z
N TRP A 1 -7.40 12.83 16.86
CA TRP A 1 -8.60 12.58 17.67
C TRP A 1 -8.73 13.59 18.81
N LEU A 2 -7.84 13.60 19.82
CA LEU A 2 -7.92 14.52 20.97
C LEU A 2 -8.16 15.99 20.60
N ILE A 3 -7.40 16.54 19.65
CA ILE A 3 -7.57 17.94 19.21
C ILE A 3 -8.98 18.23 18.69
N VAL A 4 -9.57 17.31 17.91
CA VAL A 4 -10.92 17.46 17.35
C VAL A 4 -11.95 17.38 18.46
N VAL A 5 -11.84 16.39 19.34
CA VAL A 5 -12.77 16.22 20.47
C VAL A 5 -12.69 17.39 21.44
N VAL A 6 -11.49 17.84 21.83
CA VAL A 6 -11.31 19.02 22.68
C VAL A 6 -11.86 20.27 21.99
N GLY A 7 -11.65 20.45 20.69
CA GLY A 7 -12.23 21.56 19.94
C GLY A 7 -13.77 21.56 19.95
N VAL A 8 -14.38 20.39 19.72
CA VAL A 8 -15.84 20.20 19.81
C VAL A 8 -16.34 20.45 21.24
N MET A 9 -15.65 19.94 22.25
CA MET A 9 -16.04 20.17 23.65
C MET A 9 -15.92 21.64 24.03
N SER A 10 -14.83 22.32 23.67
CA SER A 10 -14.62 23.75 23.96
C SER A 10 -15.68 24.63 23.29
N THR A 11 -16.08 24.32 22.06
CA THR A 11 -17.17 25.05 21.38
C THR A 11 -18.52 24.82 22.04
N MET A 12 -18.81 23.58 22.48
CA MET A 12 -19.99 23.29 23.29
C MET A 12 -20.01 24.06 24.63
N TYR A 13 -18.87 24.15 25.33
CA TYR A 13 -18.75 24.95 26.55
C TYR A 13 -18.94 26.45 26.30
N ALA A 14 -18.51 26.94 25.14
CA ALA A 14 -18.75 28.31 24.68
C ALA A 14 -20.17 28.55 24.16
N LYS A 15 -21.08 27.56 24.23
CA LYS A 15 -22.46 27.60 23.70
C LYS A 15 -22.54 27.87 22.20
N ILE A 16 -21.50 27.52 21.46
CA ILE A 16 -21.47 27.55 19.98
C ILE A 16 -21.69 26.12 19.52
N ASP A 17 -22.67 25.89 18.64
CA ASP A 17 -22.91 24.56 18.07
C ASP A 17 -22.21 24.40 16.70
N PRO A 18 -21.02 23.78 16.65
CA PRO A 18 -20.32 23.53 15.39
C PRO A 18 -20.97 22.39 14.58
N SER A 19 -21.91 21.64 15.17
CA SER A 19 -22.50 20.45 14.58
C SER A 19 -23.79 20.71 13.82
N LEU A 20 -24.26 21.97 13.77
CA LEU A 20 -25.52 22.36 13.15
C LEU A 20 -26.72 21.53 13.66
N GLY A 21 -26.78 21.28 14.97
CA GLY A 21 -27.86 20.55 15.63
C GLY A 21 -27.68 19.03 15.72
N VAL A 22 -26.62 18.45 15.17
CA VAL A 22 -26.37 16.99 15.23
C VAL A 22 -26.09 16.52 16.65
N ILE A 23 -25.31 17.28 17.44
CA ILE A 23 -25.03 16.95 18.85
C ILE A 23 -26.33 16.96 19.65
N ALA A 24 -27.21 17.95 19.43
CA ALA A 24 -28.51 18.01 20.09
C ALA A 24 -29.40 16.80 19.72
N LYS A 25 -29.32 16.33 18.48
CA LYS A 25 -30.02 15.12 18.03
C LYS A 25 -29.49 13.85 18.71
N ILE A 26 -28.17 13.69 18.81
CA ILE A 26 -27.51 12.59 19.53
C ILE A 26 -27.92 12.60 21.01
N ASN A 27 -27.92 13.79 21.61
CA ASN A 27 -28.31 13.97 23.00
C ASN A 27 -29.75 13.51 23.26
N ARG A 28 -30.70 13.91 22.42
CA ARG A 28 -32.11 13.45 22.51
C ARG A 28 -32.26 11.93 22.41
N THR A 29 -31.47 11.27 21.57
CA THR A 29 -31.47 9.80 21.49
C THR A 29 -30.86 9.13 22.73
N LEU A 30 -29.88 9.75 23.38
CA LEU A 30 -29.31 9.25 24.64
C LEU A 30 -30.21 9.54 25.84
N ASP A 31 -31.06 10.55 25.76
CA ASP A 31 -32.04 10.87 26.80
C ASP A 31 -33.15 9.81 26.90
N ALA A 32 -33.53 9.21 25.76
CA ALA A 32 -34.48 8.10 25.70
C ALA A 32 -34.01 6.85 26.50
N THR A 33 -32.72 6.73 26.80
CA THR A 33 -32.18 5.64 27.63
C THR A 33 -32.29 5.88 29.14
N GLY A 34 -32.59 7.09 29.63
CA GLY A 34 -32.92 7.35 31.05
C GLY A 34 -31.82 7.17 32.12
N TYR A 35 -30.66 6.60 31.77
CA TYR A 35 -29.60 6.23 32.74
C TYR A 35 -28.53 7.32 33.00
N LEU A 36 -28.54 8.46 32.32
CA LEU A 36 -27.43 9.45 32.33
C LEU A 36 -27.87 10.83 32.82
N SER A 37 -27.03 11.51 33.59
CA SER A 37 -27.25 12.92 33.97
C SER A 37 -27.12 13.85 32.76
N SER A 38 -27.82 14.99 32.75
CA SER A 38 -27.77 15.98 31.65
C SER A 38 -26.33 16.46 31.33
N ARG A 39 -25.48 16.61 32.35
CA ARG A 39 -24.06 16.95 32.17
C ARG A 39 -23.30 15.81 31.48
N THR A 40 -23.54 14.58 31.90
CA THR A 40 -22.91 13.39 31.30
C THR A 40 -23.37 13.18 29.86
N GLN A 41 -24.65 13.35 29.57
CA GLN A 41 -25.21 13.21 28.22
C GLN A 41 -24.61 14.22 27.23
N ASN A 42 -24.45 15.48 27.63
CA ASN A 42 -23.80 16.50 26.82
C ASN A 42 -22.35 16.14 26.50
N VAL A 43 -21.60 15.66 27.49
CA VAL A 43 -20.20 15.23 27.29
C VAL A 43 -20.13 14.02 26.36
N VAL A 44 -20.96 13.01 26.58
CA VAL A 44 -21.01 11.80 25.74
C VAL A 44 -21.37 12.16 24.29
N SER A 45 -22.38 13.01 24.09
CA SER A 45 -22.81 13.47 22.76
C SER A 45 -21.69 14.21 22.02
N GLY A 46 -20.98 15.10 22.71
CA GLY A 46 -19.84 15.84 22.15
C GLY A 46 -18.67 14.91 21.78
N VAL A 47 -18.35 13.92 22.63
CA VAL A 47 -17.31 12.92 22.35
C VAL A 47 -17.70 12.03 21.17
N LEU A 48 -18.95 11.57 21.10
CA LEU A 48 -19.46 10.76 19.98
C LEU A 48 -19.39 11.53 18.66
N PHE A 49 -19.90 12.77 18.64
CA PHE A 49 -19.82 13.62 17.45
C PHE A 49 -18.38 13.91 17.06
N GLY A 50 -17.52 14.33 18.01
CA GLY A 50 -16.11 14.62 17.75
C GLY A 50 -15.33 13.41 17.23
N THR A 51 -15.66 12.21 17.72
CA THR A 51 -15.10 10.95 17.21
C THR A 51 -15.58 10.67 15.79
N GLY A 52 -16.89 10.78 15.54
CA GLY A 52 -17.46 10.59 14.20
C GLY A 52 -16.89 11.57 13.16
N LEU A 53 -16.78 12.85 13.52
CA LEU A 53 -16.16 13.89 12.70
C LEU A 53 -14.69 13.55 12.41
N TRP A 54 -13.93 13.15 13.43
CA TRP A 54 -12.53 12.74 13.24
C TRP A 54 -12.41 11.53 12.30
N VAL A 55 -13.25 10.51 12.44
CA VAL A 55 -13.28 9.35 11.54
C VAL A 55 -13.61 9.78 10.12
N ALA A 56 -14.65 10.60 9.93
CA ALA A 56 -15.04 11.11 8.61
C ALA A 56 -13.89 11.87 7.93
N LEU A 57 -13.22 12.78 8.65
CA LEU A 57 -12.07 13.52 8.15
C LEU A 57 -10.92 12.60 7.72
N ILE A 58 -10.60 11.58 8.52
CA ILE A 58 -9.55 10.61 8.20
C ILE A 58 -9.91 9.77 6.96
N VAL A 59 -11.16 9.30 6.88
CA VAL A 59 -11.65 8.52 5.72
C VAL A 59 -11.62 9.37 4.45
N THR A 60 -12.10 10.61 4.51
CA THR A 60 -12.06 11.54 3.37
C THR A 60 -10.62 11.81 2.95
N MET A 61 -9.71 12.09 3.89
CA MET A 61 -8.30 12.33 3.57
C MET A 61 -7.65 11.11 2.91
N ARG A 62 -7.88 9.90 3.43
CA ARG A 62 -7.36 8.65 2.85
C ARG A 62 -7.93 8.38 1.47
N TYR A 63 -9.22 8.59 1.28
CA TYR A 63 -9.87 8.40 -0.02
C TYR A 63 -9.37 9.41 -1.06
N SER A 64 -9.25 10.68 -0.68
CA SER A 64 -8.66 11.72 -1.55
C SER A 64 -7.23 11.36 -1.96
N LEU A 65 -6.41 10.91 -1.01
CA LEU A 65 -5.05 10.47 -1.32
C LEU A 65 -5.05 9.25 -2.24
N LYS A 66 -5.95 8.27 -2.04
CA LYS A 66 -6.10 7.11 -2.91
C LYS A 66 -6.48 7.49 -4.34
N VAL A 67 -7.41 8.42 -4.51
CA VAL A 67 -7.80 8.94 -5.83
C VAL A 67 -6.62 9.64 -6.49
N LEU A 68 -5.90 10.50 -5.76
CA LEU A 68 -4.70 11.16 -6.26
C LEU A 68 -3.64 10.14 -6.71
N LEU A 69 -3.37 9.13 -5.89
CA LEU A 69 -2.37 8.09 -6.20
C LEU A 69 -2.81 7.14 -7.33
N SER A 70 -4.10 7.10 -7.66
CA SER A 70 -4.61 6.31 -8.79
C SER A 70 -4.31 6.95 -10.16
N TYR A 71 -3.84 8.21 -10.19
CA TYR A 71 -3.36 8.84 -11.41
C TYR A 71 -1.96 8.32 -11.76
N HIS A 72 -1.80 7.81 -12.98
CA HIS A 72 -0.58 7.16 -13.46
C HIS A 72 0.13 7.94 -14.59
N GLY A 73 -0.48 9.02 -15.10
CA GLY A 73 0.07 9.78 -16.24
C GLY A 73 1.39 10.48 -15.93
N TRP A 74 1.77 10.61 -14.66
CA TRP A 74 3.06 11.13 -14.24
C TRP A 74 4.24 10.20 -14.56
N MET A 75 4.03 8.88 -14.67
CA MET A 75 5.11 7.91 -14.93
C MET A 75 5.72 8.06 -16.33
N PHE A 76 4.91 8.49 -17.28
CA PHE A 76 5.32 8.65 -18.69
C PHE A 76 5.76 10.08 -19.01
N ALA A 77 5.73 11.00 -18.03
CA ALA A 77 6.17 12.37 -18.23
C ALA A 77 7.71 12.44 -18.23
N GLU A 78 8.29 13.12 -19.21
CA GLU A 78 9.71 13.46 -19.18
C GLU A 78 10.03 14.30 -17.93
N HIS A 79 11.00 13.86 -17.13
CA HIS A 79 11.38 14.51 -15.87
C HIS A 79 11.74 15.99 -16.04
N SER A 80 12.27 16.37 -17.21
CA SER A 80 12.66 17.76 -17.54
C SER A 80 11.49 18.65 -18.02
N LYS A 81 10.37 18.07 -18.46
CA LYS A 81 9.24 18.79 -19.09
C LYS A 81 7.90 18.48 -18.42
N MET A 82 7.89 18.42 -17.09
CA MET A 82 6.66 18.13 -16.35
C MET A 82 5.58 19.19 -16.60
N SER A 83 4.41 18.73 -17.04
CA SER A 83 3.25 19.59 -17.27
C SER A 83 2.84 20.34 -16.00
N ARG A 84 2.19 21.51 -16.16
CA ARG A 84 1.62 22.27 -15.03
C ARG A 84 0.63 21.42 -14.23
N ALA A 85 -0.17 20.59 -14.91
CA ALA A 85 -1.11 19.69 -14.27
C ALA A 85 -0.40 18.67 -13.36
N THR A 86 0.70 18.06 -13.83
CA THR A 86 1.48 17.12 -13.01
C THR A 86 2.11 17.80 -11.80
N LYS A 87 2.58 19.04 -11.94
CA LYS A 87 3.11 19.83 -10.82
C LYS A 87 2.05 20.11 -9.75
N ILE A 88 0.85 20.52 -10.18
CA ILE A 88 -0.30 20.73 -9.28
C ILE A 88 -0.67 19.44 -8.57
N TRP A 89 -0.77 18.33 -9.31
CA TRP A 89 -1.06 17.02 -8.73
C TRP A 89 -0.01 16.60 -7.68
N MET A 90 1.29 16.76 -7.96
CA MET A 90 2.35 16.45 -6.99
C MET A 90 2.22 17.29 -5.72
N MET A 91 1.90 18.58 -5.86
CA MET A 91 1.65 19.47 -4.72
C MET A 91 0.45 18.98 -3.91
N MET A 92 -0.65 18.58 -4.55
CA MET A 92 -1.80 17.99 -3.87
C MET A 92 -1.42 16.71 -3.12
N VAL A 93 -0.70 15.78 -3.76
CA VAL A 93 -0.23 14.55 -3.09
C VAL A 93 0.56 14.88 -1.83
N ARG A 94 1.47 15.87 -1.87
CA ARG A 94 2.24 16.29 -0.70
C ARG A 94 1.38 16.88 0.41
N VAL A 95 0.39 17.70 0.06
CA VAL A 95 -0.54 18.29 1.04
C VAL A 95 -1.35 17.18 1.74
N PHE A 96 -1.90 16.23 0.98
CA PHE A 96 -2.71 15.13 1.51
C PHE A 96 -1.89 14.02 2.18
N SER A 97 -0.58 13.94 1.93
CA SER A 97 0.32 12.96 2.58
C SER A 97 0.68 13.31 4.02
N GLY A 98 0.50 14.57 4.43
CA GLY A 98 0.85 15.05 5.76
C GLY A 98 2.37 15.25 5.97
N ARG A 99 2.73 15.83 7.12
CA ARG A 99 4.13 16.25 7.41
C ARG A 99 4.95 15.19 8.14
N LYS A 100 4.32 14.33 8.94
CA LYS A 100 4.99 13.29 9.73
C LYS A 100 4.44 11.93 9.35
N THR A 101 5.09 11.30 8.38
CA THR A 101 4.76 9.96 7.92
C THR A 101 5.63 8.93 8.65
N MET A 102 4.96 7.87 9.08
CA MET A 102 5.53 6.62 9.59
C MET A 102 5.55 5.59 8.45
N LEU A 103 6.33 4.52 8.60
CA LEU A 103 6.56 3.51 7.57
C LEU A 103 5.27 3.04 6.87
N TYR A 104 4.21 2.73 7.63
CA TYR A 104 2.96 2.17 7.09
C TYR A 104 1.86 3.21 6.84
N SER A 105 2.16 4.51 6.97
CA SER A 105 1.15 5.59 6.88
C SER A 105 0.34 5.58 5.58
N PHE A 106 0.90 5.08 4.49
CA PHE A 106 0.27 5.10 3.17
C PHE A 106 -0.45 3.81 2.79
N GLN A 107 -0.26 2.70 3.51
CA GLN A 107 -0.72 1.37 3.08
C GLN A 107 -2.21 1.33 2.74
N THR A 108 -3.03 1.96 3.57
CA THR A 108 -4.50 2.00 3.37
C THR A 108 -4.94 2.93 2.24
N SER A 109 -4.06 3.82 1.78
CA SER A 109 -4.31 4.80 0.73
C SER A 109 -3.71 4.41 -0.63
N LEU A 110 -2.94 3.32 -0.70
CA LEU A 110 -2.37 2.88 -1.97
C LEU A 110 -3.49 2.41 -2.93
N PRO A 111 -3.36 2.71 -4.24
CA PRO A 111 -4.28 2.18 -5.24
C PRO A 111 -4.10 0.66 -5.38
N ARG A 112 -5.17 -0.02 -5.81
CA ARG A 112 -5.06 -1.44 -6.18
C ARG A 112 -4.28 -1.57 -7.48
N LEU A 113 -3.56 -2.68 -7.63
CA LEU A 113 -2.89 -3.00 -8.88
C LEU A 113 -3.95 -3.14 -10.01
N PRO A 114 -3.83 -2.39 -11.12
CA PRO A 114 -4.79 -2.48 -12.20
C PRO A 114 -4.68 -3.81 -12.95
N VAL A 115 -5.83 -4.30 -13.44
CA VAL A 115 -5.89 -5.47 -14.33
C VAL A 115 -5.85 -4.96 -15.78
N PRO A 116 -4.76 -5.20 -16.54
CA PRO A 116 -4.64 -4.74 -17.93
C PRO A 116 -5.66 -5.41 -18.84
N ALA A 117 -6.06 -4.77 -19.94
CA ALA A 117 -6.96 -5.37 -20.91
C ALA A 117 -6.32 -6.58 -21.60
N VAL A 118 -7.11 -7.59 -21.94
CA VAL A 118 -6.61 -8.83 -22.57
C VAL A 118 -5.92 -8.53 -23.88
N GLN A 119 -6.51 -7.65 -24.70
CA GLN A 119 -5.99 -7.21 -25.98
C GLN A 119 -4.63 -6.50 -25.82
N ASP A 120 -4.51 -5.62 -24.83
CA ASP A 120 -3.24 -4.94 -24.54
C ASP A 120 -2.16 -5.94 -24.12
N THR A 121 -2.51 -6.89 -23.25
CA THR A 121 -1.61 -7.97 -22.82
C THR A 121 -1.17 -8.84 -23.98
N VAL A 122 -2.08 -9.23 -24.88
CA VAL A 122 -1.76 -10.04 -26.06
C VAL A 122 -0.86 -9.28 -27.04
N SER A 123 -1.14 -8.00 -27.29
CA SER A 123 -0.31 -7.16 -28.15
C SER A 123 1.13 -7.05 -27.59
N ARG A 124 1.25 -6.72 -26.30
CA ARG A 124 2.54 -6.62 -25.60
C ARG A 124 3.26 -7.94 -25.44
N TYR A 125 2.55 -9.06 -25.46
CA TYR A 125 3.13 -10.41 -25.46
C TYR A 125 3.78 -10.73 -26.81
N LEU A 126 3.13 -10.40 -27.92
CA LEU A 126 3.62 -10.74 -29.26
C LEU A 126 4.87 -9.94 -29.66
N GLU A 127 5.03 -8.71 -29.16
CA GLU A 127 6.17 -7.84 -29.48
C GLU A 127 7.56 -8.45 -29.14
N PRO A 128 7.85 -8.87 -27.89
CA PRO A 128 9.13 -9.50 -27.55
C PRO A 128 9.25 -10.94 -28.07
N VAL A 129 8.14 -11.60 -28.38
CA VAL A 129 8.13 -12.99 -28.90
C VAL A 129 8.55 -13.03 -30.37
N LYS A 130 8.18 -12.03 -31.16
CA LYS A 130 8.49 -11.95 -32.60
C LYS A 130 9.97 -12.21 -32.94
N PRO A 131 10.96 -11.55 -32.30
CA PRO A 131 12.37 -11.78 -32.63
C PRO A 131 12.89 -13.16 -32.18
N LEU A 132 12.14 -13.92 -31.40
CA LEU A 132 12.55 -15.23 -30.87
C LEU A 132 12.06 -16.41 -31.73
N MET A 133 11.28 -16.14 -32.78
CA MET A 133 10.56 -17.15 -33.55
C MET A 133 10.76 -16.99 -35.05
N LYS A 134 10.69 -18.11 -35.78
CA LYS A 134 10.59 -18.07 -37.24
C LYS A 134 9.23 -17.52 -37.65
N GLU A 135 9.15 -16.96 -38.86
CA GLU A 135 7.92 -16.31 -39.35
C GLU A 135 6.68 -17.22 -39.32
N ALA A 136 6.82 -18.48 -39.74
CA ALA A 136 5.72 -19.44 -39.71
C ALA A 136 5.22 -19.72 -38.27
N GLU A 137 6.13 -19.83 -37.31
CA GLU A 137 5.82 -20.04 -35.90
C GLU A 137 5.16 -18.80 -35.30
N PHE A 138 5.69 -17.61 -35.60
CA PHE A 138 5.12 -16.35 -35.15
C PHE A 138 3.70 -16.13 -35.69
N LYS A 139 3.45 -16.49 -36.96
CA LYS A 139 2.10 -16.45 -37.55
C LYS A 139 1.13 -17.35 -36.80
N ARG A 140 1.54 -18.59 -36.48
CA ARG A 140 0.76 -19.52 -35.66
C ARG A 140 0.51 -18.97 -34.26
N MET A 141 1.54 -18.45 -33.59
CA MET A 141 1.41 -17.89 -32.23
C MET A 141 0.51 -16.67 -32.20
N THR A 142 0.57 -15.82 -33.22
CA THR A 142 -0.33 -14.67 -33.38
C THR A 142 -1.78 -15.14 -33.49
N ALA A 143 -2.05 -16.17 -34.31
CA ALA A 143 -3.40 -16.71 -34.44
C ALA A 143 -3.93 -17.28 -33.10
N LEU A 144 -3.11 -18.04 -32.37
CA LEU A 144 -3.48 -18.59 -31.05
C LEU A 144 -3.72 -17.49 -30.01
N ALA A 145 -2.88 -16.46 -29.97
CA ALA A 145 -3.02 -15.36 -29.03
C ALA A 145 -4.27 -14.51 -29.32
N GLN A 146 -4.60 -14.32 -30.60
CA GLN A 146 -5.84 -13.64 -31.00
C GLN A 146 -7.09 -14.49 -30.71
N ASP A 147 -7.04 -15.80 -30.95
CA ASP A 147 -8.12 -16.70 -30.55
C ASP A 147 -8.37 -16.59 -29.05
N PHE A 148 -7.31 -16.71 -28.22
CA PHE A 148 -7.40 -16.54 -26.78
C PHE A 148 -8.03 -15.19 -26.39
N ALA A 149 -7.66 -14.09 -27.08
CA ALA A 149 -8.17 -12.75 -26.78
C ALA A 149 -9.69 -12.62 -26.96
N VAL A 150 -10.27 -13.40 -27.88
CA VAL A 150 -11.71 -13.35 -28.20
C VAL A 150 -12.51 -14.50 -27.58
N SER A 151 -11.87 -15.65 -27.29
CA SER A 151 -12.51 -16.86 -26.79
C SER A 151 -12.42 -16.98 -25.26
N LEU A 152 -11.36 -17.60 -24.74
CA LEU A 152 -11.19 -17.94 -23.33
C LEU A 152 -10.78 -16.73 -22.47
N GLY A 153 -9.98 -15.83 -23.02
CA GLY A 153 -9.42 -14.67 -22.34
C GLY A 153 -10.46 -13.80 -21.64
N PRO A 154 -11.57 -13.39 -22.28
CA PRO A 154 -12.63 -12.60 -21.65
C PRO A 154 -13.23 -13.27 -20.41
N ARG A 155 -13.42 -14.60 -20.43
CA ARG A 155 -13.96 -15.36 -19.30
C ARG A 155 -12.97 -15.39 -18.13
N LEU A 156 -11.69 -15.68 -18.39
CA LEU A 156 -10.65 -15.65 -17.35
C LEU A 156 -10.46 -14.24 -16.78
N GLN A 157 -10.50 -13.23 -17.65
CA GLN A 157 -10.39 -11.83 -17.26
C GLN A 157 -11.54 -11.39 -16.35
N TRP A 158 -12.74 -11.93 -16.54
CA TRP A 158 -13.86 -11.66 -15.65
C TRP A 158 -13.58 -12.15 -14.22
N TYR A 159 -13.10 -13.39 -14.06
CA TYR A 159 -12.71 -13.91 -12.75
C TYR A 159 -11.54 -13.11 -12.13
N LEU A 160 -10.56 -12.70 -12.96
CA LEU A 160 -9.43 -11.90 -12.49
C LEU A 160 -9.87 -10.51 -12.00
N LYS A 161 -10.81 -9.87 -12.69
CA LYS A 161 -11.41 -8.60 -12.26
C LYS A 161 -12.15 -8.76 -10.94
N LEU A 162 -12.94 -9.83 -10.79
CA LEU A 162 -13.59 -10.12 -9.51
C LEU A 162 -12.54 -10.25 -8.40
N LYS A 163 -11.50 -11.09 -8.59
CA LYS A 163 -10.40 -11.21 -7.61
C LYS A 163 -9.78 -9.86 -7.26
N SER A 164 -9.55 -8.99 -8.25
CA SER A 164 -8.99 -7.65 -8.04
C SER A 164 -9.85 -6.72 -7.18
N TRP A 165 -11.15 -6.98 -7.07
CA TRP A 165 -12.04 -6.19 -6.21
C TRP A 165 -11.98 -6.63 -4.75
N TRP A 166 -11.72 -7.92 -4.50
CA TRP A 166 -11.67 -8.52 -3.18
C TRP A 166 -10.26 -8.55 -2.58
N ALA A 167 -9.23 -8.62 -3.43
CA ALA A 167 -7.84 -8.61 -3.00
C ALA A 167 -7.27 -7.18 -2.86
N THR A 168 -6.30 -7.00 -1.97
CA THR A 168 -5.48 -5.79 -1.89
C THR A 168 -4.58 -5.67 -3.13
N ASN A 169 -4.02 -6.79 -3.57
CA ASN A 169 -3.29 -6.98 -4.82
C ASN A 169 -3.67 -8.35 -5.40
N TYR A 170 -4.10 -8.42 -6.66
CA TYR A 170 -4.60 -9.65 -7.25
C TYR A 170 -3.50 -10.66 -7.62
N VAL A 171 -2.23 -10.26 -7.56
CA VAL A 171 -1.07 -11.07 -7.95
C VAL A 171 -0.30 -11.61 -6.75
N SER A 172 -0.24 -10.87 -5.64
CA SER A 172 0.72 -11.13 -4.55
C SER A 172 0.64 -12.53 -3.94
N ASP A 173 -0.56 -13.03 -3.66
CA ASP A 173 -0.79 -14.37 -3.11
C ASP A 173 -0.36 -15.47 -4.08
N TRP A 174 -0.78 -15.37 -5.34
CA TRP A 174 -0.40 -16.34 -6.37
C TRP A 174 1.10 -16.27 -6.70
N TRP A 175 1.69 -15.09 -6.70
CA TRP A 175 3.11 -14.92 -6.93
C TRP A 175 3.93 -15.59 -5.82
N GLU A 176 3.58 -15.33 -4.56
CA GLU A 176 4.20 -15.99 -3.41
C GLU A 176 4.06 -17.51 -3.48
N GLU A 177 2.83 -18.00 -3.67
CA GLU A 177 2.55 -19.43 -3.66
C GLU A 177 3.19 -20.18 -4.84
N TYR A 178 2.86 -19.78 -6.07
CA TYR A 178 3.19 -20.56 -7.26
C TYR A 178 4.62 -20.34 -7.76
N ILE A 179 5.18 -19.14 -7.58
CA ILE A 179 6.54 -18.84 -8.06
C ILE A 179 7.59 -19.25 -7.03
N TYR A 180 7.33 -19.05 -5.74
CA TYR A 180 8.32 -19.30 -4.70
C TYR A 180 8.02 -20.53 -3.85
N LEU A 181 6.82 -20.64 -3.28
CA LEU A 181 6.53 -21.65 -2.26
C LEU A 181 6.31 -23.05 -2.81
N ARG A 182 5.79 -23.19 -4.04
CA ARG A 182 5.63 -24.49 -4.70
C ARG A 182 6.86 -24.97 -5.45
N GLY A 183 7.81 -24.08 -5.77
CA GLY A 183 9.08 -24.47 -6.37
C GLY A 183 9.82 -25.47 -5.49
N ARG A 184 10.13 -26.65 -6.04
CA ARG A 184 10.85 -27.74 -5.33
C ARG A 184 12.36 -27.74 -5.56
N GLY A 185 12.85 -26.82 -6.39
CA GLY A 185 14.29 -26.64 -6.62
C GLY A 185 15.00 -26.07 -5.38
N PRO A 186 16.30 -26.35 -5.19
CA PRO A 186 17.04 -25.86 -4.03
C PRO A 186 17.12 -24.33 -4.02
N LEU A 187 16.73 -23.71 -2.89
CA LEU A 187 16.62 -22.25 -2.76
C LEU A 187 17.97 -21.53 -2.87
N MET A 188 19.03 -22.12 -2.31
CA MET A 188 20.35 -21.48 -2.20
C MET A 188 20.94 -21.05 -3.54
N VAL A 189 20.63 -21.78 -4.61
CA VAL A 189 21.15 -21.49 -5.96
C VAL A 189 20.12 -20.75 -6.81
N ASN A 190 18.83 -21.12 -6.69
CA ASN A 190 17.82 -20.71 -7.66
C ASN A 190 16.97 -19.51 -7.22
N SER A 191 16.97 -19.15 -5.93
CA SER A 191 16.04 -18.14 -5.40
C SER A 191 16.65 -17.19 -4.38
N ASN A 192 17.59 -17.64 -3.56
CA ASN A 192 18.23 -16.77 -2.57
C ASN A 192 19.16 -15.78 -3.28
N TYR A 193 19.12 -14.53 -2.82
CA TYR A 193 20.03 -13.48 -3.27
C TYR A 193 20.88 -13.00 -2.09
N TYR A 194 22.04 -12.45 -2.38
CA TYR A 194 22.89 -11.79 -1.41
C TYR A 194 23.37 -10.45 -1.95
N ALA A 195 23.65 -9.53 -1.03
CA ALA A 195 24.31 -8.28 -1.32
C ALA A 195 25.57 -8.19 -0.44
N MET A 196 26.62 -7.58 -0.96
CA MET A 196 27.86 -7.34 -0.22
C MET A 196 27.99 -5.84 0.09
N ASP A 197 28.40 -5.53 1.31
CA ASP A 197 28.43 -4.20 1.91
C ASP A 197 29.75 -3.45 1.70
N LEU A 198 30.77 -4.10 1.12
CA LEU A 198 32.17 -3.64 1.18
C LEU A 198 32.72 -3.05 -0.12
N LEU A 199 31.87 -2.52 -1.01
CA LEU A 199 32.35 -2.00 -2.30
C LEU A 199 33.26 -0.76 -2.15
N TYR A 200 33.09 0.03 -1.08
CA TYR A 200 33.81 1.30 -0.87
C TYR A 200 34.37 1.48 0.55
N ILE A 201 34.35 0.44 1.38
CA ILE A 201 34.77 0.51 2.78
C ILE A 201 35.64 -0.71 3.09
N THR A 202 36.82 -0.47 3.65
CA THR A 202 37.67 -1.54 4.20
C THR A 202 37.39 -1.65 5.70
N PRO A 203 36.65 -2.67 6.15
CA PRO A 203 36.32 -2.82 7.56
C PRO A 203 37.54 -3.37 8.33
N THR A 204 37.49 -3.29 9.67
CA THR A 204 38.52 -3.90 10.52
C THR A 204 38.75 -5.38 10.18
N HIS A 205 40.00 -5.84 10.25
CA HIS A 205 40.35 -7.24 10.03
C HIS A 205 39.89 -8.16 11.17
N ILE A 206 39.50 -7.59 12.32
CA ILE A 206 39.04 -8.34 13.49
C ILE A 206 37.58 -8.79 13.27
N GLN A 207 37.38 -10.08 12.99
CA GLN A 207 36.05 -10.65 12.70
C GLN A 207 35.04 -10.38 13.82
N ALA A 208 35.43 -10.58 15.08
CA ALA A 208 34.55 -10.37 16.23
C ALA A 208 34.07 -8.91 16.34
N ALA A 209 34.95 -7.93 16.08
CA ALA A 209 34.60 -6.52 16.09
C ALA A 209 33.63 -6.17 14.94
N ARG A 210 33.82 -6.74 13.75
CA ARG A 210 32.88 -6.58 12.63
C ARG A 210 31.51 -7.18 12.97
N ALA A 211 31.48 -8.41 13.47
CA ALA A 211 30.23 -9.09 13.84
C ALA A 211 29.48 -8.32 14.93
N GLY A 212 30.18 -7.85 15.98
CA GLY A 212 29.59 -7.05 17.04
C GLY A 212 28.94 -5.76 16.52
N ASN A 213 29.64 -5.01 15.67
CA ASN A 213 29.10 -3.79 15.07
C ASN A 213 27.93 -4.07 14.12
N GLY A 214 28.01 -5.13 13.31
CA GLY A 214 26.94 -5.54 12.40
C GLY A 214 25.66 -5.92 13.16
N ILE A 215 25.78 -6.79 14.16
CA ILE A 215 24.64 -7.18 15.00
C ILE A 215 24.04 -5.97 15.72
N HIS A 216 24.88 -5.08 16.28
CA HIS A 216 24.41 -3.87 16.92
C HIS A 216 23.61 -2.97 15.95
N ALA A 217 24.14 -2.73 14.75
CA ALA A 217 23.45 -1.94 13.72
C ALA A 217 22.13 -2.57 13.28
N ILE A 218 22.10 -3.90 13.08
CA ILE A 218 20.89 -4.65 12.73
C ILE A 218 19.82 -4.51 13.82
N LEU A 219 20.20 -4.62 15.10
CA LEU A 219 19.26 -4.47 16.22
C LEU A 219 18.74 -3.03 16.36
N LEU A 220 19.57 -2.02 16.11
CA LEU A 220 19.12 -0.62 16.04
C LEU A 220 18.15 -0.40 14.88
N TYR A 221 18.42 -0.99 13.72
CA TYR A 221 17.50 -0.94 12.57
C TYR A 221 16.18 -1.60 12.90
N ARG A 222 16.20 -2.81 13.47
CA ARG A 222 15.00 -3.52 13.94
C ARG A 222 14.17 -2.66 14.88
N ARG A 223 14.79 -2.02 15.87
CA ARG A 223 14.08 -1.12 16.78
C ARG A 223 13.38 0.04 16.05
N LYS A 224 14.03 0.62 15.04
CA LYS A 224 13.41 1.68 14.21
C LYS A 224 12.26 1.13 13.38
N LEU A 225 12.38 -0.07 12.85
CA LEU A 225 11.32 -0.74 12.11
C LEU A 225 10.11 -1.03 12.99
N ASP A 226 10.31 -1.64 14.16
CA ASP A 226 9.23 -1.98 15.11
C ASP A 226 8.47 -0.74 15.59
N ARG A 227 9.14 0.43 15.62
CA ARG A 227 8.54 1.73 15.95
C ARG A 227 8.01 2.49 14.73
N GLU A 228 8.09 1.90 13.54
CA GLU A 228 7.73 2.51 12.25
C GLU A 228 8.46 3.83 11.95
N GLU A 229 9.63 4.05 12.56
CA GLU A 229 10.42 5.28 12.43
C GLU A 229 11.16 5.38 11.09
N ILE A 230 11.26 4.26 10.36
CA ILE A 230 11.78 4.21 9.00
C ILE A 230 10.83 4.99 8.08
N LYS A 231 11.38 5.90 7.30
CA LYS A 231 10.57 6.72 6.40
C LYS A 231 10.05 5.88 5.23
N PRO A 232 8.79 6.08 4.80
CA PRO A 232 8.29 5.47 3.58
C PRO A 232 9.17 5.81 2.39
N ILE A 233 9.34 4.84 1.49
CA ILE A 233 10.05 5.07 0.24
C ILE A 233 9.13 5.90 -0.67
N LEU A 234 9.64 7.03 -1.16
CA LEU A 234 8.93 7.93 -2.05
C LEU A 234 9.64 8.01 -3.40
N LEU A 235 8.96 7.67 -4.48
CA LEU A 235 9.43 7.92 -5.82
C LEU A 235 9.26 9.42 -6.17
N GLY A 236 10.33 10.03 -6.70
CA GLY A 236 10.35 11.47 -6.98
C GLY A 236 10.00 12.33 -5.76
N SER A 237 10.31 11.83 -4.55
CA SER A 237 9.98 12.46 -3.26
C SER A 237 8.49 12.76 -3.06
N THR A 238 7.60 12.08 -3.79
CA THR A 238 6.16 12.42 -3.82
C THR A 238 5.27 11.18 -3.78
N VAL A 239 5.56 10.16 -4.58
CA VAL A 239 4.69 8.98 -4.71
C VAL A 239 5.16 7.88 -3.76
N PRO A 240 4.37 7.50 -2.73
CA PRO A 240 4.76 6.45 -1.82
C PRO A 240 4.72 5.06 -2.47
N LEU A 241 5.66 4.21 -2.10
CA LEU A 241 5.66 2.78 -2.43
C LEU A 241 5.07 1.95 -1.29
N CYS A 242 4.65 0.73 -1.61
CA CYS A 242 4.21 -0.24 -0.62
C CYS A 242 5.40 -0.66 0.27
N SER A 243 5.17 -0.66 1.58
CA SER A 243 6.14 -1.11 2.59
C SER A 243 5.77 -2.47 3.22
N ALA A 244 4.81 -3.23 2.66
CA ALA A 244 4.30 -4.44 3.30
C ALA A 244 5.39 -5.52 3.51
N GLN A 245 6.41 -5.55 2.65
CA GLN A 245 7.53 -6.49 2.77
C GLN A 245 8.37 -6.27 4.03
N TRP A 246 8.35 -5.08 4.65
CA TRP A 246 9.11 -4.82 5.87
C TRP A 246 8.58 -5.63 7.07
N GLU A 247 7.30 -6.03 7.06
CA GLU A 247 6.71 -6.86 8.12
C GLU A 247 7.42 -8.22 8.26
N ARG A 248 8.05 -8.69 7.19
CA ARG A 248 8.72 -10.01 7.13
C ARG A 248 10.24 -9.94 7.22
N MET A 249 10.80 -8.78 7.56
CA MET A 249 12.26 -8.60 7.58
C MET A 249 12.94 -9.32 8.75
N PHE A 250 12.27 -9.39 9.90
CA PHE A 250 12.77 -10.07 11.11
C PHE A 250 11.78 -11.15 11.53
N ASN A 251 12.29 -12.15 12.27
CA ASN A 251 11.46 -13.21 12.86
C ASN A 251 10.57 -13.97 11.86
N THR A 252 10.97 -14.01 10.59
CA THR A 252 10.25 -14.72 9.53
C THR A 252 11.15 -15.80 8.97
N SER A 253 10.61 -16.98 8.73
CA SER A 253 11.34 -18.10 8.15
C SER A 253 10.41 -18.93 7.28
N ARG A 254 10.96 -19.50 6.21
CA ARG A 254 10.21 -20.41 5.34
C ARG A 254 10.27 -21.82 5.92
N ILE A 255 9.12 -22.43 6.14
CA ILE A 255 8.97 -23.80 6.63
C ILE A 255 8.72 -24.72 5.43
N PRO A 256 9.51 -25.79 5.26
CA PRO A 256 9.32 -26.72 4.16
C PRO A 256 8.03 -27.53 4.33
N GLY A 257 7.25 -27.63 3.26
CA GLY A 257 6.15 -28.58 3.13
C GLY A 257 6.43 -29.57 2.00
N GLU A 258 5.63 -30.62 1.89
CA GLU A 258 5.77 -31.63 0.81
C GLU A 258 5.54 -30.98 -0.56
N GLU A 259 4.35 -30.41 -0.75
CA GLU A 259 3.93 -29.77 -2.01
C GLU A 259 4.12 -28.25 -2.01
N THR A 260 3.99 -27.62 -0.85
CA THR A 260 4.00 -26.15 -0.73
C THR A 260 4.60 -25.78 0.60
N ASP A 261 5.61 -24.91 0.56
CA ASP A 261 6.21 -24.36 1.76
C ASP A 261 5.32 -23.25 2.34
N THR A 262 5.55 -22.91 3.60
CA THR A 262 4.84 -21.79 4.26
C THR A 262 5.84 -20.76 4.77
N ILE A 263 5.38 -19.54 5.01
CA ILE A 263 6.14 -18.43 5.60
C ILE A 263 5.64 -18.18 7.01
#